data_AF-A0A645GJR0-F1
#
_entry.id   AF-A0A645GJR0-F1
#
_cell.length_a   1.000
_cell.length_b   1.000
_cell.length_c   1.000
_cell.angle_alpha   90.00
_cell.angle_beta   90.00
_cell.angle_gamma   90.00
#
_symmetry.space_group_name_H-M   'P 1'
#
loop_
_entity.id
_entity.type
_entity.pdbx_description
1 polymer ?
#
loop_
_entity_poly.entity_id
_entity_poly.type
_entity_poly.pdbx_seq_one_letter_code
_entity_poly.pdbx_strand_id
1 'polypeptide(L)'
;MQALGQGFSSGISRAVARELGLTPAPGQSLSSRTVRQAIDMAETAQQAMSGVDFFTALSCSAAKNGPAFQRACQDLGVTASSLDMQAREQIDRSMERRFQSATQAGQSPVSMAAAEAWLRQELESLR
;
A
#
# COMPACT_ATOMS: atom_id res chain seq x y z
N MET A 1 -21.39 -23.01 25.75
CA MET A 1 -20.93 -21.63 25.48
C MET A 1 -21.13 -21.34 24.01
N GLN A 2 -22.26 -20.69 23.70
CA GLN A 2 -22.59 -20.14 22.39
C GLN A 2 -22.00 -18.73 22.25
N ALA A 3 -21.85 -18.29 20.99
CA ALA A 3 -21.71 -16.90 20.53
C ALA A 3 -20.37 -16.19 20.78
N LEU A 4 -19.54 -16.13 19.73
CA LEU A 4 -18.88 -14.91 19.24
C LEU A 4 -18.16 -15.24 17.92
N GLY A 5 -18.55 -14.57 16.83
CA GLY A 5 -17.81 -14.57 15.56
C GLY A 5 -18.63 -14.72 14.27
N GLN A 6 -19.89 -15.16 14.35
CA GLN A 6 -20.80 -15.35 13.20
C GLN A 6 -21.28 -14.03 12.53
N GLY A 7 -20.80 -12.86 12.97
CA GLY A 7 -21.30 -11.55 12.51
C GLY A 7 -20.41 -10.79 11.52
N PHE A 8 -19.12 -11.12 11.39
CA PHE A 8 -18.16 -10.26 10.66
C PHE A 8 -17.59 -10.86 9.36
N SER A 9 -17.90 -12.12 9.05
CA SER A 9 -17.16 -12.87 8.01
C SER A 9 -17.83 -12.93 6.63
N SER A 10 -19.10 -12.52 6.45
CA SER A 10 -19.80 -12.75 5.16
C SER A 10 -19.78 -11.54 4.21
N GLY A 11 -19.81 -10.31 4.74
CA GLY A 11 -19.82 -9.08 3.93
C GLY A 11 -18.45 -8.73 3.36
N ILE A 12 -17.42 -8.80 4.19
CA ILE A 12 -16.04 -8.42 3.81
C ILE A 12 -15.46 -9.43 2.81
N SER A 13 -15.67 -10.73 3.05
CA SER A 13 -15.21 -11.80 2.14
C SER A 13 -15.81 -11.69 0.73
N ARG A 14 -17.07 -11.24 0.62
CA ARG A 14 -17.72 -11.02 -0.68
C ARG A 14 -17.20 -9.77 -1.40
N ALA A 15 -16.86 -8.72 -0.68
CA ALA A 15 -16.27 -7.51 -1.25
C ALA A 15 -14.88 -7.82 -1.82
N VAL A 16 -14.04 -8.52 -1.04
CA VAL A 16 -12.67 -8.89 -1.42
C VAL A 16 -12.64 -9.86 -2.61
N ALA A 17 -13.53 -10.86 -2.66
CA ALA A 17 -13.60 -11.78 -3.80
C ALA A 17 -13.98 -11.09 -5.13
N ARG A 18 -14.81 -10.04 -5.05
CA ARG A 18 -15.24 -9.26 -6.22
C ARG A 18 -14.15 -8.31 -6.72
N GLU A 19 -13.34 -7.77 -5.82
CA GLU A 19 -12.26 -6.82 -6.13
C GLU A 19 -11.02 -7.51 -6.69
N LEU A 20 -10.78 -8.78 -6.32
CA LEU A 20 -9.69 -9.62 -6.85
C LEU A 20 -10.04 -10.35 -8.17
N GLY A 21 -11.21 -10.12 -8.76
CA GLY A 21 -11.63 -10.76 -10.01
C GLY A 21 -11.82 -12.28 -9.91
N LEU A 22 -11.92 -12.82 -8.69
CA LEU A 22 -12.07 -14.24 -8.44
C LEU A 22 -13.55 -14.61 -8.56
N THR A 23 -14.00 -14.97 -9.75
CA THR A 23 -15.31 -15.63 -9.95
C THR A 23 -15.16 -17.08 -9.48
N PRO A 24 -15.68 -17.48 -8.31
CA PRO A 24 -15.57 -18.86 -7.89
C PRO A 24 -16.57 -19.67 -8.72
N ALA A 25 -16.09 -20.72 -9.41
CA ALA A 25 -16.98 -21.70 -10.00
C ALA A 25 -17.77 -22.44 -8.89
N PRO A 26 -19.05 -22.77 -9.08
CA PRO A 26 -19.84 -23.48 -8.06
C PRO A 26 -19.21 -24.85 -7.78
N GLY A 27 -18.82 -25.10 -6.53
CA GLY A 27 -18.43 -26.44 -6.07
C GLY A 27 -16.94 -26.66 -5.76
N GLN A 28 -16.08 -25.66 -5.89
CA GLN A 28 -14.71 -25.75 -5.37
C GLN A 28 -14.57 -24.85 -4.14
N SER A 29 -14.56 -25.50 -2.97
CA SER A 29 -14.16 -24.84 -1.73
C SER A 29 -12.69 -24.48 -1.89
N LEU A 30 -12.40 -23.21 -2.23
CA LEU A 30 -11.07 -22.64 -2.09
C LEU A 30 -10.59 -23.02 -0.70
N SER A 31 -9.53 -23.84 -0.64
CA SER A 31 -9.14 -24.48 0.61
C SER A 31 -9.04 -23.39 1.67
N SER A 32 -9.75 -23.54 2.79
CA SER A 32 -9.84 -22.48 3.79
C SER A 32 -8.46 -22.03 4.28
N ARG A 33 -7.43 -22.87 4.09
CA ARG A 33 -6.00 -22.54 4.27
C ARG A 33 -5.46 -21.55 3.24
N THR A 34 -5.75 -21.70 1.96
CA THR A 34 -5.29 -20.77 0.91
C THR A 34 -5.94 -19.41 1.06
N VAL A 35 -7.23 -19.38 1.37
CA VAL A 35 -7.94 -18.12 1.65
C VAL A 35 -7.40 -17.47 2.92
N ARG A 36 -7.19 -18.25 3.98
CA ARG A 36 -6.60 -17.75 5.23
C ARG A 36 -5.16 -17.31 5.07
N GLN A 37 -4.34 -17.98 4.27
CA GLN A 37 -2.99 -17.56 3.96
C GLN A 37 -2.97 -16.28 3.12
N ALA A 38 -3.90 -16.13 2.16
CA ALA A 38 -4.05 -14.88 1.40
C ALA A 38 -4.55 -13.73 2.29
N ILE A 39 -5.43 -14.01 3.25
CA ILE A 39 -5.88 -13.04 4.26
C ILE A 39 -4.76 -12.73 5.25
N ASP A 40 -4.01 -13.71 5.76
CA ASP A 40 -2.88 -13.50 6.67
C ASP A 40 -1.77 -12.70 5.95
N MET A 41 -1.53 -12.93 4.66
CA MET A 41 -0.62 -12.14 3.83
C MET A 41 -1.15 -10.73 3.55
N ALA A 42 -2.45 -10.59 3.27
CA ALA A 42 -3.09 -9.29 3.08
C ALA A 42 -3.12 -8.50 4.39
N GLU A 43 -3.41 -9.14 5.52
CA GLU A 43 -3.35 -8.58 6.87
C GLU A 43 -1.91 -8.27 7.27
N THR A 44 -0.91 -9.08 6.91
CA THR A 44 0.50 -8.76 7.12
C THR A 44 0.92 -7.53 6.30
N ALA A 45 0.46 -7.44 5.05
CA ALA A 45 0.68 -6.26 4.19
C ALA A 45 -0.07 -5.02 4.72
N GLN A 46 -1.26 -5.21 5.28
CA GLN A 46 -2.16 -4.16 5.77
C GLN A 46 -1.84 -3.73 7.21
N GLN A 47 -1.22 -4.60 8.03
CA GLN A 47 -0.72 -4.30 9.39
C GLN A 47 0.65 -3.62 9.37
N ALA A 48 1.35 -3.59 8.23
CA ALA A 48 2.70 -3.02 8.14
C ALA A 48 2.72 -1.48 8.14
N MET A 49 1.59 -0.81 7.92
CA MET A 49 1.49 0.66 7.99
C MET A 49 0.50 1.05 9.08
N SER A 50 1.01 1.70 10.14
CA SER A 50 0.14 2.38 11.10
C SER A 50 -0.68 3.46 10.39
N GLY A 51 -1.78 3.93 10.99
CA GLY A 51 -2.59 5.01 10.39
C GLY A 51 -1.77 6.27 10.04
N VAL A 52 -0.70 6.54 10.78
CA VAL A 52 0.25 7.65 10.52
C VAL A 52 1.14 7.36 9.31
N ASP A 53 1.63 6.12 9.17
CA ASP A 53 2.40 5.70 7.99
C ASP A 53 1.54 5.71 6.73
N PHE A 54 0.27 5.28 6.84
CA PHE A 54 -0.66 5.33 5.72
C PHE A 54 -0.86 6.76 5.22
N PHE A 55 -1.08 7.73 6.12
CA PHE A 55 -1.23 9.13 5.72
C PHE A 55 0.05 9.67 5.08
N THR A 56 1.20 9.31 5.63
CA THR A 56 2.52 9.73 5.12
C THR A 56 2.79 9.14 3.74
N ALA A 57 2.51 7.84 3.55
CA ALA A 57 2.61 7.15 2.27
C ALA A 57 1.65 7.72 1.24
N LEU A 58 0.40 8.02 1.61
CA LEU A 58 -0.58 8.64 0.73
C LEU A 58 -0.14 10.05 0.28
N SER A 59 0.41 10.85 1.19
CA SER A 59 0.95 12.18 0.89
C SER A 59 2.10 12.11 -0.13
N CYS A 60 2.92 11.07 -0.04
CA CYS A 60 4.07 10.85 -0.91
C CYS A 60 3.74 10.09 -2.21
N SER A 61 2.53 9.55 -2.37
CA SER A 61 2.20 8.71 -3.53
C SER A 61 2.22 9.51 -4.84
N ALA A 62 3.04 9.06 -5.77
CA ALA A 62 3.11 9.56 -7.13
C ALA A 62 1.86 9.15 -7.93
N ALA A 63 1.34 7.94 -7.76
CA ALA A 63 0.13 7.48 -8.47
C ALA A 63 -1.14 8.23 -8.05
N LYS A 64 -1.25 8.59 -6.76
CA LYS A 64 -2.37 9.39 -6.22
C LYS A 64 -2.14 10.89 -6.33
N ASN A 65 -1.01 11.30 -6.91
CA ASN A 65 -0.62 12.69 -7.07
C ASN A 65 -0.62 13.46 -5.72
N GLY A 66 -0.06 12.83 -4.70
CA GLY A 66 -0.04 13.32 -3.33
C GLY A 66 0.70 14.66 -3.20
N PRO A 67 0.36 15.47 -2.18
CA PRO A 67 0.92 16.81 -2.01
C PRO A 67 2.44 16.83 -1.81
N ALA A 68 3.02 15.88 -1.07
CA ALA A 68 4.47 15.81 -0.88
C ALA A 68 5.19 15.43 -2.19
N PHE A 69 4.58 14.57 -3.02
CA PHE A 69 5.09 14.26 -4.36
C PHE A 69 5.06 15.46 -5.29
N GLN A 70 3.95 16.20 -5.32
CA GLN A 70 3.85 17.41 -6.12
C GLN A 70 4.91 18.44 -5.70
N ARG A 71 5.11 18.60 -4.39
CA ARG A 71 6.12 19.50 -3.86
C ARG A 71 7.53 19.06 -4.22
N ALA A 72 7.85 17.78 -4.05
CA ALA A 72 9.16 17.23 -4.41
C ALA A 72 9.47 17.38 -5.91
N CYS A 73 8.47 17.15 -6.77
CA CYS A 73 8.57 17.44 -8.20
C CYS A 73 8.91 18.91 -8.47
N GLN A 74 8.18 19.84 -7.84
CA GLN A 74 8.41 21.29 -7.98
C GLN A 74 9.81 21.70 -7.51
N ASP A 75 10.24 21.22 -6.34
CA ASP A 75 11.55 21.54 -5.77
C ASP A 75 12.70 21.04 -6.68
N LEU A 76 12.50 19.92 -7.38
CA LEU A 76 13.49 19.32 -8.28
C LEU A 76 13.39 19.81 -9.74
N GLY A 77 12.43 20.68 -10.05
CA GLY A 77 12.16 21.13 -11.42
C GLY A 77 11.64 20.00 -12.33
N VAL A 78 11.10 18.93 -11.76
CA VAL A 78 10.47 17.82 -12.50
C VAL A 78 9.01 18.17 -12.75
N THR A 79 8.59 18.14 -14.01
CA THR A 79 7.18 18.30 -14.36
C THR A 79 6.44 17.02 -13.96
N ALA A 80 5.62 17.05 -12.92
CA ALA A 80 4.89 15.85 -12.48
C ALA A 80 4.08 15.22 -13.64
N SER A 81 3.45 16.02 -14.51
CA SER A 81 2.69 15.52 -15.67
C SER A 81 3.55 14.89 -16.77
N SER A 82 4.88 15.06 -16.77
CA SER A 82 5.76 14.34 -17.71
C SER A 82 6.10 12.93 -17.24
N LEU A 83 5.83 12.60 -15.96
CA LEU A 83 5.96 11.23 -15.45
C LEU A 83 4.72 10.44 -15.83
N ASP A 84 4.93 9.42 -16.66
CA ASP A 84 3.88 8.47 -17.03
C ASP A 84 3.43 7.62 -15.82
N MET A 85 2.38 6.83 -16.03
CA MET A 85 1.83 6.01 -14.96
C MET A 85 2.82 4.93 -14.49
N GLN A 86 3.63 4.37 -15.39
CA GLN A 86 4.58 3.33 -15.06
C GLN A 86 5.69 3.84 -14.13
N ALA A 87 6.22 5.04 -14.40
CA ALA A 87 7.21 5.71 -13.57
C ALA A 87 6.64 6.03 -12.18
N ARG A 88 5.40 6.52 -12.12
CA ARG A 88 4.71 6.81 -10.86
C ARG A 88 4.50 5.55 -10.01
N GLU A 89 4.09 4.45 -10.63
CA GLU A 89 3.97 3.16 -9.94
C GLU A 89 5.32 2.62 -9.46
N GLN A 90 6.39 2.86 -10.21
CA GLN A 90 7.73 2.48 -9.79
C GLN A 90 8.20 3.24 -8.55
N ILE A 91 7.94 4.55 -8.49
CA ILE A 91 8.18 5.37 -7.30
C ILE A 91 7.39 4.81 -6.11
N ASP A 92 6.09 4.57 -6.29
CA ASP A 92 5.23 4.09 -5.20
C ASP A 92 5.67 2.72 -4.66
N ARG A 93 6.04 1.77 -5.54
CA ARG A 93 6.61 0.48 -5.12
C ARG A 93 7.93 0.62 -4.40
N SER A 94 8.75 1.61 -4.77
CA SER A 94 10.02 1.87 -4.09
C SER A 94 9.79 2.44 -2.69
N MET A 95 8.90 3.41 -2.58
CA MET A 95 8.46 3.99 -1.31
C MET A 95 7.87 2.91 -0.40
N GLU A 96 6.97 2.06 -0.91
CA GLU A 96 6.34 0.97 -0.16
C GLU A 96 7.40 0.02 0.45
N ARG A 97 8.40 -0.40 -0.32
CA ARG A 97 9.50 -1.22 0.20
C ARG A 97 10.27 -0.54 1.33
N ARG A 98 10.48 0.78 1.25
CA ARG A 98 11.14 1.55 2.31
C ARG A 98 10.29 1.64 3.57
N PHE A 99 8.98 1.88 3.45
CA PHE A 99 8.05 1.84 4.58
C PHE A 99 8.03 0.45 5.24
N GLN A 100 7.93 -0.62 4.45
CA GLN A 100 7.98 -1.99 4.97
C GLN A 100 9.30 -2.27 5.70
N SER A 101 10.44 -1.83 5.15
CA SER A 101 11.74 -1.97 5.78
C SER A 101 11.83 -1.18 7.10
N ALA A 102 11.28 0.04 7.16
CA ALA A 102 11.25 0.83 8.38
C ALA A 102 10.38 0.17 9.46
N THR A 103 9.23 -0.38 9.09
CA THR A 103 8.38 -1.16 10.02
C THR A 103 9.12 -2.37 10.57
N GLN A 104 9.80 -3.14 9.71
CA GLN A 104 10.60 -4.30 10.14
C GLN A 104 11.77 -3.91 11.06
N ALA A 105 12.34 -2.71 10.88
CA ALA A 105 13.39 -2.16 11.72
C ALA A 105 12.88 -1.50 13.01
N GLY A 106 11.56 -1.49 13.27
CA GLY A 106 10.97 -0.81 14.43
C GLY A 106 11.04 0.72 14.34
N GLN A 107 11.18 1.28 13.13
CA GLN A 107 11.29 2.71 12.84
C GLN A 107 9.96 3.31 12.36
N SER A 108 8.85 2.64 12.64
CA SER A 108 7.49 3.15 12.44
C SER A 108 7.00 3.83 13.73
N PRO A 109 6.27 4.97 13.65
CA PRO A 109 5.85 5.64 12.42
C PRO A 109 6.99 6.43 11.76
N VAL A 110 7.05 6.36 10.43
CA VAL A 110 7.99 7.10 9.59
C VAL A 110 7.58 8.57 9.56
N SER A 111 8.51 9.46 9.92
CA SER A 111 8.27 10.90 9.83
C SER A 111 8.12 11.36 8.37
N MET A 112 7.31 12.40 8.14
CA MET A 112 7.16 13.01 6.81
C MET A 112 8.50 13.45 6.21
N ALA A 113 9.40 14.01 7.02
CA ALA A 113 10.71 14.45 6.55
C ALA A 113 11.56 13.29 6.01
N ALA A 114 11.52 12.12 6.65
CA ALA A 114 12.21 10.92 6.17
C ALA A 114 11.59 10.40 4.86
N ALA A 115 10.27 10.35 4.79
CA ALA A 115 9.56 9.93 3.58
C ALA A 115 9.80 10.88 2.39
N GLU A 116 9.79 12.20 2.62
CA GLU A 116 10.13 13.19 1.59
C GLU A 116 11.57 13.07 1.11
N ALA A 117 12.52 12.80 2.01
CA ALA A 117 13.91 12.56 1.64
C ALA A 117 14.03 11.33 0.73
N TRP A 118 13.33 10.24 1.04
CA TRP A 118 13.29 9.06 0.17
C TRP A 118 12.66 9.38 -1.18
N LEU A 119 11.53 10.09 -1.20
CA LEU A 119 10.84 10.46 -2.42
C LEU A 119 11.71 11.31 -3.36
N ARG A 120 12.46 12.28 -2.81
CA ARG A 120 13.42 13.07 -3.57
C ARG A 120 14.50 12.20 -4.20
N GLN A 121 15.05 11.23 -3.45
CA GLN A 121 16.04 10.29 -3.98
C GLN A 121 15.49 9.46 -5.14
N GLU A 122 14.25 8.97 -5.04
CA GLU A 122 13.63 8.22 -6.13
C GLU A 122 13.43 9.10 -7.37
N LEU A 123 12.99 10.35 -7.20
CA LEU A 123 12.83 11.30 -8.31
C LEU A 123 14.15 11.68 -8.97
N GLU A 124 15.22 11.85 -8.20
CA GLU A 124 16.55 12.11 -8.71
C GLU A 124 17.10 10.92 -9.51
N SER A 125 16.76 9.69 -9.11
CA SER A 125 17.18 8.47 -9.82
C SER A 125 16.51 8.27 -11.18
N LEU A 126 15.44 9.03 -11.47
CA LEU A 126 14.71 8.99 -12.75
C LEU A 126 15.22 10.03 -13.78
N ARG A 127 16.16 10.89 -13.39
CA ARG A 127 16.80 11.88 -14.28
C ARG A 127 17.95 11.27 -15.06
#